data_AF-A0A964UEC2-F1
#
_entry.id   AF-A0A964UEC2-F1
#
_cell.length_a   1.000
_cell.length_b   1.000
_cell.length_c   1.000
_cell.angle_alpha   90.00
_cell.angle_beta   90.00
_cell.angle_gamma   90.00
#
_symmetry.space_group_name_H-M   'P 1'
#
loop_
_entity.id
_entity.type
_entity.pdbx_description
1 polymer ?
#
loop_
_entity_poly.entity_id
_entity_poly.type
_entity_poly.pdbx_seq_one_letter_code
_entity_poly.pdbx_strand_id
1 'polypeptide(L)'
;MPLPSSRSEWPFDPKWLVIAFALVTLVEVLIFDLRLAGAVAVAFALIGLVYLWVRLRFAPEPGEPASERDAMIERFTRLREARRQAAERENDSAAEESARPGEEP
;
A
#
# COMPACT_ATOMS: atom_id res chain seq x y z
N MET A 1 4.74 -23.71 0.68
CA MET A 1 5.29 -22.92 -0.44
C MET A 1 5.14 -21.44 -0.09
N PRO A 2 6.21 -20.63 -0.10
CA PRO A 2 6.08 -19.19 0.04
C PRO A 2 5.29 -18.64 -1.16
N LEU A 3 4.28 -17.81 -0.91
CA LEU A 3 3.56 -17.11 -1.97
C LEU A 3 4.52 -16.14 -2.66
N PRO A 4 4.52 -16.04 -4.00
CA PRO A 4 5.30 -15.02 -4.68
C PRO A 4 4.86 -13.66 -4.17
N SER A 5 5.76 -12.95 -3.49
CA SER A 5 5.53 -11.57 -3.13
C SER A 5 5.43 -10.80 -4.43
N SER A 6 4.23 -10.39 -4.81
CA SER A 6 3.95 -9.46 -5.92
C SER A 6 4.41 -8.04 -5.58
N ARG A 7 5.60 -7.93 -4.99
CA ARG A 7 6.35 -6.69 -4.83
C ARG A 7 7.14 -6.61 -6.12
N SER A 8 6.66 -5.81 -7.07
CA SER A 8 7.41 -5.55 -8.30
C SER A 8 8.81 -5.12 -7.88
N GLU A 9 9.83 -5.90 -8.23
CA GLU A 9 11.25 -5.57 -7.99
C GLU A 9 11.70 -4.33 -8.78
N TRP A 10 10.78 -3.74 -9.55
CA TRP A 10 10.99 -2.52 -10.29
C TRP A 10 11.21 -1.34 -9.32
N PRO A 11 12.37 -0.65 -9.39
CA PRO A 11 12.73 0.41 -8.45
C PRO A 11 11.91 1.69 -8.62
N PHE A 12 11.14 1.80 -9.72
CA PHE A 12 10.28 2.93 -10.02
C PHE A 12 8.81 2.55 -9.91
N ASP A 13 8.05 3.35 -9.16
CA ASP A 13 6.59 3.24 -9.16
C ASP A 13 6.07 3.52 -10.59
N PRO A 14 5.28 2.60 -11.20
CA PRO A 14 4.80 2.73 -12.58
C PRO A 14 4.05 4.04 -12.86
N LYS A 15 3.49 4.70 -11.83
CA LYS A 15 2.90 6.04 -11.99
C LYS A 15 3.86 7.07 -12.57
N TRP A 16 5.16 6.98 -12.24
CA TRP A 16 6.17 7.91 -12.73
C TRP A 16 6.43 7.74 -14.22
N LEU A 17 6.38 6.50 -14.71
CA LEU A 17 6.49 6.21 -16.15
C LEU A 17 5.31 6.81 -16.91
N VAL A 18 4.09 6.67 -16.37
CA VAL A 18 2.88 7.27 -16.97
C VAL A 18 2.98 8.79 -17.01
N ILE A 19 3.45 9.42 -15.93
CA ILE A 19 3.64 10.88 -15.88
C ILE A 19 4.69 11.32 -16.90
N ALA A 20 5.84 10.65 -16.97
CA ALA A 20 6.89 10.98 -17.92
C ALA A 20 6.41 10.85 -19.37
N PHE A 21 5.69 9.78 -19.68
CA PHE A 21 5.09 9.57 -21.00
C PHE A 21 4.12 10.69 -21.35
N ALA A 22 3.20 11.04 -20.45
CA ALA A 22 2.25 12.13 -20.66
C ALA A 22 2.95 13.49 -20.91
N LEU A 23 4.05 13.77 -20.20
CA LEU A 23 4.83 14.99 -20.42
C LEU A 23 5.50 15.01 -21.80
N VAL A 24 6.10 13.90 -22.22
CA VAL A 24 6.73 13.79 -23.55
C VAL A 24 5.69 14.01 -24.65
N THR A 25 4.54 13.35 -24.56
CA THR A 25 3.44 13.54 -25.52
C THR A 25 2.93 14.99 -25.52
N LEU A 26 2.82 15.63 -24.36
CA LEU A 26 2.39 17.04 -24.28
C LEU A 26 3.38 17.97 -24.99
N VAL A 27 4.69 17.74 -24.82
CA VAL A 27 5.73 18.52 -25.53
C VAL A 27 5.66 18.30 -27.04
N GLU A 28 5.44 17.07 -27.48
CA GLU A 28 5.27 16.74 -28.89
C GLU A 28 4.07 17.48 -29.51
N VAL A 29 2.92 17.46 -28.83
CA VAL A 29 1.72 18.21 -29.25
C VAL A 29 1.96 19.71 -29.24
N LEU A 30 2.73 20.24 -28.28
CA LEU A 30 3.10 21.66 -28.18
C LEU A 30 3.89 22.13 -29.41
N ILE A 31 4.80 21.30 -29.90
CA ILE A 31 5.60 21.60 -31.09
C ILE A 31 4.73 21.57 -32.36
N PHE A 32 3.71 20.69 -32.40
CA PHE A 32 2.82 20.54 -33.55
C PHE A 32 1.77 21.66 -33.66
N ASP A 33 1.00 21.91 -32.59
CA ASP A 33 -0.05 22.94 -32.57
C ASP A 33 -0.27 23.46 -31.14
N LEU A 34 -0.01 24.77 -30.96
CA LEU A 34 -0.12 25.44 -29.67
C LEU A 34 -1.55 25.49 -29.12
N ARG A 35 -2.57 25.60 -29.98
CA ARG A 35 -3.99 25.62 -29.55
C ARG A 35 -4.41 24.24 -29.06
N LEU A 36 -4.02 23.19 -29.80
CA LEU A 36 -4.28 21.81 -29.41
C LEU A 36 -3.58 21.47 -28.10
N ALA A 37 -2.31 21.85 -27.96
CA ALA A 37 -1.54 21.64 -26.74
C ALA A 37 -2.16 22.36 -25.53
N GLY A 38 -2.64 23.58 -25.72
CA GLY A 38 -3.38 24.31 -24.70
C GLY A 38 -4.64 23.57 -24.24
N ALA A 39 -5.43 23.04 -25.18
CA ALA A 39 -6.62 22.26 -24.83
C ALA A 39 -6.29 20.97 -24.06
N VAL A 40 -5.24 20.26 -24.48
CA VAL A 40 -4.76 19.04 -23.80
C VAL A 40 -4.24 19.38 -22.40
N ALA A 41 -3.47 20.45 -22.24
CA ALA A 41 -2.98 20.91 -20.95
C ALA A 41 -4.13 21.27 -19.99
N VAL A 42 -5.16 21.96 -20.47
CA VAL A 42 -6.36 22.28 -19.68
C VAL A 42 -7.09 21.00 -19.26
N ALA A 43 -7.22 20.02 -20.15
CA ALA A 43 -7.83 18.73 -19.81
C ALA A 43 -7.05 18.00 -18.70
N PHE A 44 -5.72 17.94 -18.80
CA PHE A 44 -4.88 17.37 -17.73
C PHE A 44 -5.01 18.14 -16.41
N ALA A 45 -5.06 19.48 -16.46
CA ALA A 45 -5.25 20.31 -15.29
C ALA A 45 -6.59 20.03 -14.60
N LEU A 46 -7.68 19.87 -15.37
CA LEU A 46 -9.00 19.52 -14.83
C LEU A 46 -9.00 18.12 -14.21
N ILE A 47 -8.39 17.13 -14.86
CA ILE A 47 -8.24 15.78 -14.29
C ILE A 47 -7.45 15.83 -12.98
N GLY A 48 -6.34 16.57 -12.96
CA GLY A 48 -5.53 16.78 -11.77
C GLY A 48 -6.31 17.48 -10.64
N LEU A 49 -7.13 18.47 -10.99
CA LEU A 49 -7.98 19.18 -10.03
C LEU A 49 -9.06 18.27 -9.44
N VAL A 50 -9.73 17.47 -10.27
CA VAL A 50 -10.70 16.46 -9.81
C VAL A 50 -10.02 15.43 -8.92
N TYR A 51 -8.85 14.92 -9.32
CA TYR A 51 -8.07 13.99 -8.52
C TYR A 51 -7.69 14.60 -7.16
N LEU A 52 -7.21 15.84 -7.14
CA LEU A 52 -6.86 16.54 -5.91
C LEU A 52 -8.09 16.77 -5.05
N TRP A 53 -9.21 17.19 -5.64
CA TRP A 53 -10.48 17.36 -4.93
C TRP A 53 -10.93 16.06 -4.28
N VAL A 54 -10.92 14.94 -5.02
CA VAL A 54 -11.22 13.61 -4.47
C VAL A 54 -10.26 13.28 -3.33
N ARG A 55 -8.96 13.47 -3.53
CA ARG A 55 -7.95 13.12 -2.53
C ARG A 55 -8.07 13.95 -1.25
N LEU A 56 -8.44 15.22 -1.36
CA LEU A 56 -8.72 16.08 -0.20
C LEU A 56 -10.07 15.76 0.43
N ARG A 57 -11.09 15.48 -0.37
CA ARG A 57 -12.45 15.23 0.10
C ARG A 57 -12.61 13.89 0.80
N PHE A 58 -11.85 12.89 0.37
CA PHE A 58 -11.81 11.54 0.90
C PHE A 58 -10.45 11.23 1.56
N ALA A 59 -9.73 12.26 2.03
CA ALA A 59 -8.54 12.04 2.83
C ALA A 59 -8.93 11.25 4.09
N PRO A 60 -8.23 10.14 4.41
CA PRO A 60 -8.47 9.39 5.63
C PRO A 60 -8.25 10.28 6.84
N GLU A 61 -9.07 10.13 7.88
CA GLU A 61 -8.80 10.81 9.15
C GLU A 61 -7.44 10.36 9.72
N PRO A 62 -6.71 11.25 10.42
CA PRO A 62 -5.44 10.89 11.02
C PRO A 62 -5.64 9.74 12.03
N GLY A 63 -5.18 8.54 11.66
CA GLY A 63 -5.36 7.30 12.44
C GLY A 63 -6.12 6.20 11.71
N GLU A 64 -6.75 6.51 10.57
CA GLU A 64 -7.51 5.54 9.77
C GLU A 64 -6.66 5.04 8.58
N PRO A 65 -6.67 3.74 8.27
CA PRO A 65 -5.88 3.19 7.18
C PRO A 65 -6.25 3.84 5.84
N ALA A 66 -5.23 4.26 5.09
CA ALA A 66 -5.40 5.06 3.88
C ALA A 66 -6.12 4.33 2.73
N SER A 67 -6.30 3.02 2.87
CA SER A 67 -7.00 2.15 1.94
C SER A 67 -7.59 0.98 2.70
N GLU A 68 -8.70 0.45 2.21
CA GLU A 68 -9.27 -0.84 2.68
C GLU A 68 -8.25 -1.98 2.57
N ARG A 69 -7.35 -1.90 1.58
CA ARG A 69 -6.22 -2.82 1.44
C ARG A 69 -5.20 -2.67 2.58
N ASP A 70 -4.89 -1.45 3.00
CA ASP A 70 -4.00 -1.19 4.13
C ASP A 70 -4.65 -1.65 5.44
N ALA A 71 -5.95 -1.45 5.59
CA ALA A 71 -6.73 -1.96 6.73
C ALA A 71 -6.67 -3.49 6.81
N MET A 72 -6.77 -4.17 5.67
CA MET A 72 -6.67 -5.63 5.59
C MET A 72 -5.25 -6.12 5.91
N ILE A 73 -4.22 -5.45 5.40
CA ILE A 73 -2.82 -5.76 5.70
C ILE A 73 -2.55 -5.60 7.19
N GLU A 74 -3.03 -4.52 7.81
CA GLU A 74 -2.86 -4.26 9.24
C GLU A 74 -3.59 -5.29 10.11
N ARG A 75 -4.80 -5.70 9.73
CA ARG A 75 -5.50 -6.80 10.41
C ARG A 75 -4.73 -8.10 10.30
N PHE A 76 -4.16 -8.39 9.13
CA PHE A 76 -3.40 -9.61 8.91
C PHE A 76 -2.08 -9.64 9.68
N THR A 77 -1.36 -8.51 9.78
CA THR A 77 -0.16 -8.40 10.60
C THR A 77 -0.48 -8.58 12.07
N ARG A 78 -1.53 -7.93 12.59
CA ARG A 78 -1.98 -8.12 13.98
C ARG A 78 -2.37 -9.58 14.27
N LEU A 79 -3.05 -10.25 13.34
CA LEU A 79 -3.43 -11.67 13.51
C LEU A 79 -2.20 -12.59 13.56
N ARG A 80 -1.19 -12.30 12.73
CA ARG A 80 0.07 -13.04 12.70
C ARG A 80 0.88 -12.86 13.98
N GLU A 81 0.93 -11.65 14.51
CA GLU A 81 1.59 -11.35 15.79
C GLU A 81 0.87 -11.99 16.97
N ALA A 82 -0.46 -11.95 17.00
CA ALA A 82 -1.25 -12.60 18.04
C ALA A 82 -1.02 -14.12 18.07
N ARG A 83 -0.94 -14.79 16.91
CA ARG A 83 -0.61 -16.21 16.83
C ARG A 83 0.81 -16.51 17.29
N ARG A 84 1.77 -15.65 16.98
CA ARG A 84 3.15 -15.81 17.44
C ARG A 84 3.24 -15.70 18.97
N GLN A 85 2.58 -14.71 19.57
CA GLN A 85 2.54 -14.56 21.02
C GLN A 85 1.80 -15.71 21.71
N ALA A 86 0.75 -16.26 21.09
CA ALA A 86 0.06 -17.44 21.62
C ALA A 86 0.98 -18.68 21.61
N ALA A 87 1.74 -18.90 20.53
CA ALA A 87 2.70 -20.00 20.45
C ALA A 87 3.88 -19.83 21.43
N GLU A 88 4.32 -18.59 21.68
CA GLU A 88 5.36 -18.31 22.69
C GLU A 88 4.83 -18.61 24.11
N ARG A 89 3.60 -18.20 24.45
CA ARG A 89 2.96 -18.56 25.74
C ARG A 89 2.75 -20.05 25.90
N GLU A 90 2.37 -20.76 24.84
CA GLU A 90 2.19 -22.22 24.86
C GLU A 90 3.52 -22.93 25.11
N ASN A 91 4.61 -22.49 24.47
CA ASN A 91 5.95 -23.01 24.73
C ASN A 91 6.44 -22.72 26.16
N ASP A 92 6.19 -21.52 26.69
CA ASP A 92 6.55 -21.17 28.07
C ASP A 92 5.76 -22.02 29.08
N SER A 93 4.46 -22.21 28.84
CA SER A 93 3.59 -23.05 29.68
C SER A 93 4.00 -24.53 29.64
N ALA A 94 4.34 -25.05 28.45
CA ALA A 94 4.81 -26.41 28.27
C ALA A 94 6.20 -26.64 28.90
N ALA A 95 7.06 -25.61 28.91
CA ALA A 95 8.34 -25.65 29.60
C ALA A 95 8.18 -25.66 31.13
N GLU A 96 7.20 -24.93 31.68
CA GLU A 96 6.86 -24.96 33.11
C GLU A 96 6.22 -26.30 33.54
N GLU A 97 5.34 -26.88 32.71
CA GLU A 97 4.72 -28.19 32.99
C GLU A 97 5.75 -29.33 32.91
N SER A 98 6.65 -29.31 31.94
CA SER A 98 7.75 -30.28 31.85
C SER A 98 8.80 -30.12 32.95
N ALA A 99 8.84 -28.97 33.64
CA ALA A 99 9.71 -28.71 34.78
C ALA A 99 9.06 -29.07 36.13
N ARG A 100 7.78 -29.49 36.16
CA ARG A 100 7.09 -29.97 37.37
C ARG A 100 7.39 -31.47 37.56
N PRO A 101 8.26 -31.86 38.50
CA PRO A 101 8.58 -33.26 38.73
C PRO A 101 7.34 -33.96 39.30
N GLY A 102 7.07 -35.16 38.79
CA GLY A 102 5.87 -35.93 39.12
C GLY A 102 5.64 -36.06 40.62
N GLU A 103 4.43 -35.69 41.06
CA GLU A 103 3.87 -36.15 42.32
C GLU A 103 3.59 -37.65 42.17
N GLU A 104 4.53 -38.47 42.68
CA GLU A 104 4.35 -39.91 42.90
C GLU A 104 3.26 -40.15 43.98
N PRO A 105 2.28 -41.04 43.75
CA PRO A 105 1.61 -41.76 44.82
C PRO A 105 2.38 -43.00 45.27
#